data_AF-D3BGS2-F1
#
_entry.id   AF-D3BGS2-F1
#
_cell.length_a   1.000
_cell.length_b   1.000
_cell.length_c   1.000
_cell.angle_alpha   90.00
_cell.angle_beta   90.00
_cell.angle_gamma   90.00
#
_symmetry.space_group_name_H-M   'P 1'
#
loop_
_entity.id
_entity.type
_entity.pdbx_description
1 polymer ?
#
loop_
_entity_poly.entity_id
_entity_poly.type
_entity_poly.pdbx_seq_one_letter_code
_entity_poly.pdbx_strand_id
1 'polypeptide(L)'
;MNLSKIYLITYNLIQFAGWSYILLLLVQHAHQANWSSAAFEGVWEKVGTLVTYFQFAACNEVLHSVFGLVRTPASTTFVQVFSRVACVTLALFVPTIHNTWVLTLMLFSWSITEVIRYLFYALSLIDSVPYVLGWLRYTLFIVLYPSGVTGETGTIIYSLPYVEEKQLFYMTMPNSINFSFNTKYVLIGSLIFYVVGLPWLYTYMLGQRKRFIQTGGGKQQSSSSTQKKTQ
;
A
#
# COMPACT_ATOMS: atom_id res chain seq x y z
N MET A 1 21.82 -21.04 -2.02
CA MET A 1 20.98 -19.83 -2.02
C MET A 1 21.42 -18.95 -0.84
N ASN A 2 21.72 -17.67 -1.04
CA ASN A 2 22.21 -16.81 0.05
C ASN A 2 21.15 -16.67 1.16
N LEU A 3 21.58 -16.59 2.43
CA LEU A 3 20.68 -16.47 3.59
C LEU A 3 19.72 -15.28 3.45
N SER A 4 20.21 -14.15 2.90
CA SER A 4 19.39 -12.98 2.59
C SER A 4 18.30 -13.25 1.57
N LYS A 5 18.56 -14.08 0.55
CA LYS A 5 17.55 -14.47 -0.45
C LYS A 5 16.48 -15.36 0.18
N ILE A 6 16.87 -16.33 1.01
CA ILE A 6 15.93 -17.21 1.72
C ILE A 6 15.03 -16.37 2.62
N TYR A 7 15.61 -15.47 3.41
CA TYR A 7 14.86 -14.55 4.27
C TYR A 7 13.84 -13.72 3.48
N LEU A 8 14.26 -13.10 2.35
CA LEU A 8 13.37 -12.29 1.52
C LEU A 8 12.25 -13.12 0.89
N ILE A 9 12.53 -14.35 0.45
CA ILE A 9 11.50 -15.25 -0.08
C ILE A 9 10.49 -15.57 1.01
N THR A 10 10.94 -16.00 2.18
CA THR A 10 10.06 -16.32 3.32
C THR A 10 9.22 -15.11 3.74
N TYR A 11 9.84 -13.93 3.83
CA TYR A 11 9.15 -12.68 4.15
C TYR A 11 8.03 -12.38 3.14
N ASN A 12 8.34 -12.42 1.84
CA ASN A 12 7.34 -12.17 0.79
C ASN A 12 6.24 -13.23 0.79
N LEU A 13 6.53 -14.50 1.07
CA LEU A 13 5.53 -15.56 1.16
C LEU A 13 4.60 -15.39 2.37
N ILE A 14 5.14 -15.00 3.53
CA ILE A 14 4.33 -14.70 4.73
C ILE A 14 3.39 -13.52 4.44
N GLN A 15 3.92 -12.45 3.85
CA GLN A 15 3.13 -11.29 3.46
C GLN A 15 2.05 -11.67 2.43
N PHE A 16 2.40 -12.45 1.41
CA PHE A 16 1.45 -12.97 0.43
C PHE A 16 0.32 -13.77 1.09
N ALA A 17 0.65 -14.70 2.00
CA ALA A 17 -0.35 -15.49 2.71
C ALA A 17 -1.26 -14.62 3.59
N GLY A 18 -0.68 -13.64 4.29
CA GLY A 18 -1.41 -12.68 5.11
C GLY A 18 -2.41 -11.85 4.34
N TRP A 19 -1.96 -11.22 3.26
CA TRP A 19 -2.84 -10.41 2.40
C TRP A 19 -3.87 -11.25 1.65
N SER A 20 -3.52 -12.48 1.28
CA SER A 20 -4.48 -13.42 0.68
C SER A 20 -5.57 -13.80 1.68
N TYR A 21 -5.21 -14.04 2.94
CA TYR A 21 -6.17 -14.33 4.00
C TYR A 21 -7.10 -13.13 4.27
N ILE A 22 -6.56 -11.90 4.33
CA ILE A 22 -7.37 -10.68 4.42
C ILE A 22 -8.34 -10.57 3.24
N LEU A 23 -7.86 -10.82 2.01
CA LEU A 23 -8.71 -10.76 0.81
C LEU A 23 -9.86 -11.77 0.89
N LEU A 24 -9.59 -12.99 1.36
CA LEU A 24 -10.62 -14.02 1.53
C LEU A 24 -11.66 -13.59 2.58
N LEU A 25 -11.24 -13.01 3.70
CA LEU A 25 -12.16 -12.50 4.72
C LEU A 25 -13.04 -11.36 4.17
N LEU A 26 -12.46 -10.45 3.38
CA LEU A 26 -13.18 -9.37 2.72
C LEU A 26 -14.24 -9.92 1.75
N VAL A 27 -13.87 -10.89 0.91
CA VAL A 27 -14.79 -11.54 -0.05
C VAL A 27 -15.90 -12.29 0.69
N GLN A 28 -15.56 -13.03 1.75
CA GLN A 28 -16.55 -13.74 2.56
C GLN A 28 -17.54 -12.78 3.23
N HIS A 29 -17.06 -11.66 3.76
CA HIS A 29 -17.91 -10.63 4.35
C HIS A 29 -18.82 -9.99 3.29
N ALA A 30 -18.29 -9.63 2.12
CA ALA A 30 -19.10 -9.10 1.02
C ALA A 30 -20.15 -10.10 0.52
N HIS A 31 -19.80 -11.38 0.45
CA HIS A 31 -20.73 -12.45 0.08
C HIS A 31 -21.83 -12.65 1.13
N GLN A 32 -21.50 -12.62 2.44
CA GLN A 32 -22.48 -12.68 3.53
C GLN A 32 -23.48 -11.53 3.48
N ALA A 33 -23.04 -10.36 3.02
CA ALA A 33 -23.87 -9.18 2.84
C ALA A 33 -24.56 -9.10 1.46
N ASN A 34 -24.58 -10.19 0.69
CA ASN A 34 -25.16 -10.28 -0.66
C ASN A 34 -24.68 -9.18 -1.63
N TRP A 35 -23.43 -8.72 -1.47
CA TRP A 35 -22.86 -7.63 -2.28
C TRP A 35 -23.70 -6.34 -2.26
N SER A 36 -24.46 -6.13 -1.19
CA SER A 36 -25.27 -4.93 -0.95
C SER A 36 -24.48 -3.90 -0.13
N SER A 37 -25.08 -2.72 0.10
CA SER A 37 -24.51 -1.66 0.93
C SER A 37 -24.19 -2.11 2.37
N ALA A 38 -24.82 -3.19 2.85
CA ALA A 38 -24.51 -3.82 4.13
C ALA A 38 -23.08 -4.39 4.19
N ALA A 39 -22.42 -4.62 3.04
CA ALA A 39 -21.03 -5.08 2.96
C ALA A 39 -20.01 -4.03 3.42
N PHE A 40 -20.45 -2.78 3.67
CA PHE A 40 -19.59 -1.71 4.17
C PHE A 40 -19.55 -1.66 5.69
N GLU A 41 -20.49 -2.31 6.38
CA GLU A 41 -20.62 -2.25 7.84
C GLU A 41 -19.84 -3.38 8.51
N GLY A 42 -19.02 -3.05 9.51
CA GLY A 42 -18.27 -4.04 10.29
C GLY A 42 -17.08 -4.68 9.56
N VAL A 43 -16.68 -4.15 8.40
CA VAL A 43 -15.47 -4.59 7.68
C VAL A 43 -14.23 -4.42 8.54
N TRP A 44 -14.07 -3.24 9.15
CA TRP A 44 -12.90 -2.93 9.97
C TRP A 44 -12.77 -3.84 11.19
N GLU A 45 -13.88 -4.22 11.81
CA GLU A 45 -13.86 -5.12 12.97
C GLU A 45 -13.32 -6.51 12.61
N LYS A 46 -13.61 -7.00 11.40
CA LYS A 46 -13.14 -8.31 10.94
C LYS A 46 -11.69 -8.30 10.48
N VAL A 47 -11.26 -7.27 9.74
CA VAL A 47 -9.93 -7.29 9.07
C VAL A 47 -8.93 -6.25 9.60
N GLY A 48 -9.38 -5.25 10.35
CA GLY A 48 -8.56 -4.09 10.74
C GLY A 48 -7.31 -4.47 11.54
N THR A 49 -7.42 -5.43 12.45
CA THR A 49 -6.28 -5.95 13.22
C THR A 49 -5.23 -6.60 12.32
N LEU A 50 -5.65 -7.43 11.36
CA LEU A 50 -4.74 -8.09 10.43
C LEU A 50 -4.08 -7.09 9.49
N VAL A 51 -4.86 -6.18 8.91
CA VAL A 51 -4.36 -5.10 8.05
C VAL A 51 -3.33 -4.27 8.79
N THR A 52 -3.57 -3.97 10.06
CA THR A 52 -2.62 -3.24 10.91
C THR A 52 -1.30 -4.00 11.00
N TYR A 53 -1.30 -5.27 11.41
CA TYR A 53 -0.06 -6.05 11.54
C TYR A 53 0.73 -6.14 10.23
N PHE A 54 0.07 -6.44 9.10
CA PHE A 54 0.77 -6.59 7.82
C PHE A 54 1.22 -5.25 7.23
N GLN A 55 0.47 -4.16 7.46
CA GLN A 55 0.87 -2.83 7.02
C GLN A 55 2.06 -2.30 7.83
N PHE A 56 2.10 -2.54 9.15
CA PHE A 56 3.28 -2.21 9.95
C PHE A 56 4.47 -3.11 9.64
N ALA A 57 4.25 -4.39 9.29
CA ALA A 57 5.30 -5.26 8.81
C ALA A 57 5.95 -4.72 7.51
N ALA A 58 5.20 -4.03 6.66
CA ALA A 58 5.75 -3.38 5.46
C ALA A 58 6.77 -2.27 5.77
N CYS A 59 6.83 -1.73 6.99
CA CYS A 59 7.91 -0.84 7.42
C CYS A 59 9.29 -1.53 7.33
N ASN A 60 9.35 -2.85 7.48
CA ASN A 60 10.58 -3.60 7.29
C ASN A 60 11.11 -3.51 5.86
N GLU A 61 10.26 -3.23 4.85
CA GLU A 61 10.71 -3.02 3.46
C GLU A 61 11.53 -1.73 3.32
N VAL A 62 11.21 -0.71 4.12
CA VAL A 62 12.01 0.51 4.19
C VAL A 62 13.39 0.17 4.75
N LEU A 63 13.45 -0.63 5.82
CA LEU A 63 14.72 -1.11 6.37
C LEU A 63 15.50 -1.93 5.35
N HIS A 64 14.85 -2.84 4.62
CA HIS A 64 15.51 -3.60 3.55
C HIS A 64 16.09 -2.71 2.45
N SER A 65 15.40 -1.61 2.12
CA SER A 65 15.89 -0.61 1.16
C SER A 65 17.08 0.17 1.73
N VAL A 66 17.03 0.57 3.00
CA VAL A 66 18.11 1.32 3.69
C VAL A 66 19.38 0.48 3.82
N PHE A 67 19.26 -0.80 4.19
CA PHE A 67 20.39 -1.72 4.30
C PHE A 67 20.89 -2.24 2.94
N GLY A 68 20.31 -1.78 1.82
CA GLY A 68 20.72 -2.20 0.48
C GLY A 68 20.40 -3.66 0.14
N LEU A 69 19.53 -4.32 0.92
CA LEU A 69 19.01 -5.65 0.62
C LEU A 69 18.15 -5.64 -0.67
N VAL A 70 17.52 -4.49 -0.97
CA VAL A 70 16.70 -4.28 -2.17
C VAL A 70 17.16 -3.02 -2.90
N ARG A 71 17.22 -3.09 -4.24
CA ARG A 71 17.67 -2.01 -5.13
C ARG A 71 16.60 -0.94 -5.39
N THR A 72 15.88 -0.52 -4.36
CA THR A 72 14.86 0.53 -4.49
C THR A 72 15.30 1.75 -3.67
N PRO A 73 15.14 2.99 -4.18
CA PRO A 73 15.47 4.17 -3.42
C PRO A 73 14.65 4.23 -2.12
N ALA A 74 15.33 4.26 -0.98
CA ALA A 74 14.71 4.23 0.34
C ALA A 74 13.70 5.38 0.56
N SER A 75 13.93 6.55 -0.04
CA SER A 75 13.00 7.68 0.03
C SER A 75 11.65 7.37 -0.62
N THR A 76 11.65 6.70 -1.77
CA THR A 76 10.41 6.37 -2.49
C THR A 76 9.61 5.28 -1.79
N THR A 77 10.28 4.27 -1.21
CA THR A 77 9.60 3.22 -0.41
C THR A 77 9.09 3.78 0.90
N PHE A 78 9.84 4.69 1.53
CA PHE A 78 9.40 5.37 2.75
C PHE A 78 8.10 6.16 2.52
N VAL A 79 8.04 7.03 1.50
CA VAL A 79 6.84 7.83 1.22
C VAL A 79 5.62 6.93 0.95
N GLN A 80 5.80 5.85 0.18
CA GLN A 80 4.72 4.91 -0.13
C GLN A 80 4.21 4.18 1.12
N VAL A 81 5.11 3.64 1.95
CA VAL A 81 4.72 2.91 3.16
C VAL A 81 4.14 3.86 4.20
N PHE A 82 4.73 5.04 4.38
CA PHE A 82 4.25 6.06 5.31
C PHE A 82 2.82 6.48 5.02
N SER A 83 2.49 6.73 3.74
CA SER A 83 1.14 7.11 3.33
C SER A 83 0.07 6.10 3.76
N ARG A 84 0.39 4.81 3.63
CA ARG A 84 -0.52 3.72 4.00
C ARG A 84 -0.60 3.49 5.50
N VAL A 85 0.54 3.56 6.21
CA VAL A 85 0.57 3.49 7.68
C VAL A 85 -0.25 4.63 8.27
N ALA A 86 -0.19 5.83 7.69
CA ALA A 86 -1.03 6.95 8.09
C ALA A 86 -2.53 6.65 7.92
N CYS A 87 -2.95 6.07 6.78
CA CYS A 87 -4.34 5.69 6.56
C CYS A 87 -4.83 4.60 7.55
N VAL A 88 -3.99 3.61 7.85
CA VAL A 88 -4.30 2.58 8.87
C VAL A 88 -4.37 3.18 10.26
N THR A 89 -3.49 4.12 10.57
CA THR A 89 -3.49 4.82 11.87
C THR A 89 -4.77 5.64 12.02
N LEU A 90 -5.20 6.37 10.99
CA LEU A 90 -6.51 7.03 10.99
C LEU A 90 -7.64 6.01 11.22
N ALA A 91 -7.61 4.87 10.53
CA ALA A 91 -8.60 3.81 10.73
C ALA A 91 -8.57 3.20 12.14
N LEU A 92 -7.45 3.21 12.86
CA LEU A 92 -7.41 2.78 14.27
C LEU A 92 -8.02 3.81 15.22
N PHE A 93 -7.74 5.10 15.02
CA PHE A 93 -8.12 6.16 15.95
C PHE A 93 -9.46 6.83 15.64
N VAL A 94 -10.02 6.59 14.46
CA VAL A 94 -11.24 7.24 13.98
C VAL A 94 -12.30 6.18 13.68
N PRO A 95 -13.23 5.90 14.63
CA PRO A 95 -14.28 4.91 14.41
C PRO A 95 -15.28 5.29 13.31
N THR A 96 -15.42 6.60 13.01
CA THR A 96 -16.40 7.10 12.03
C THR A 96 -16.13 6.60 10.61
N ILE A 97 -14.90 6.19 10.30
CA ILE A 97 -14.54 5.67 8.96
C ILE A 97 -14.77 4.16 8.81
N HIS A 98 -15.02 3.42 9.90
CA HIS A 98 -15.12 1.95 9.88
C HIS A 98 -16.25 1.42 8.99
N ASN A 99 -17.34 2.17 8.88
CA ASN A 99 -18.55 1.77 8.15
C ASN A 99 -18.70 2.54 6.82
N THR A 100 -17.60 3.06 6.28
CA THR A 100 -17.63 3.84 5.05
C THR A 100 -17.23 2.99 3.85
N TRP A 101 -17.92 3.20 2.72
CA TRP A 101 -17.60 2.51 1.46
C TRP A 101 -16.16 2.77 1.00
N VAL A 102 -15.59 3.94 1.32
CA VAL A 102 -14.20 4.31 0.96
C VAL A 102 -13.17 3.43 1.66
N LEU A 103 -13.41 3.08 2.93
CA LEU A 103 -12.53 2.18 3.68
C LEU A 103 -12.57 0.78 3.06
N THR A 104 -13.75 0.26 2.78
CA THR A 104 -13.91 -1.04 2.12
C THR A 104 -13.25 -1.06 0.75
N LEU A 105 -13.43 -0.02 -0.07
CA LEU A 105 -12.78 0.11 -1.37
C LEU A 105 -11.25 0.13 -1.27
N MET A 106 -10.71 0.88 -0.30
CA MET A 106 -9.29 0.94 -0.01
C MET A 106 -8.75 -0.45 0.35
N LEU A 107 -9.39 -1.13 1.30
CA LEU A 107 -8.98 -2.45 1.78
C LEU A 107 -8.99 -3.51 0.67
N PHE A 108 -10.05 -3.57 -0.15
CA PHE A 108 -10.08 -4.47 -1.31
C PHE A 108 -8.96 -4.15 -2.31
N SER A 109 -8.79 -2.87 -2.65
CA SER A 109 -7.77 -2.45 -3.62
C SER A 109 -6.36 -2.76 -3.14
N TRP A 110 -6.09 -2.53 -1.85
CA TRP A 110 -4.82 -2.86 -1.21
C TRP A 110 -4.60 -4.36 -1.19
N SER A 111 -5.55 -5.15 -0.70
CA SER A 111 -5.39 -6.60 -0.61
C SER A 111 -5.09 -7.24 -1.96
N ILE A 112 -5.80 -6.87 -3.03
CA ILE A 112 -5.52 -7.41 -4.38
C ILE A 112 -4.12 -7.00 -4.85
N THR A 113 -3.77 -5.72 -4.69
CA THR A 113 -2.46 -5.19 -5.11
C THR A 113 -1.32 -5.88 -4.37
N GLU A 114 -1.46 -6.07 -3.05
CA GLU A 114 -0.45 -6.66 -2.18
C GLU A 114 -0.23 -8.14 -2.46
N VAL A 115 -1.30 -8.91 -2.64
CA VAL A 115 -1.23 -10.33 -3.03
C VAL A 115 -0.38 -10.49 -4.29
N ILE A 116 -0.65 -9.70 -5.33
CA ILE A 116 0.09 -9.77 -6.60
C ILE A 116 1.54 -9.31 -6.42
N ARG A 117 1.75 -8.23 -5.66
CA ARG A 117 3.08 -7.64 -5.42
C ARG A 117 4.01 -8.63 -4.71
N TYR A 118 3.55 -9.21 -3.60
CA TYR A 118 4.35 -10.14 -2.81
C TYR A 118 4.59 -11.45 -3.54
N LEU A 119 3.59 -11.97 -4.26
CA LEU A 119 3.76 -13.15 -5.09
C LEU A 119 4.80 -12.92 -6.20
N PHE A 120 4.74 -11.75 -6.86
CA PHE A 120 5.73 -11.37 -7.87
C PHE A 120 7.13 -11.26 -7.25
N TYR A 121 7.28 -10.64 -6.08
CA TYR A 121 8.59 -10.52 -5.42
C TYR A 121 9.15 -11.87 -5.01
N ALA A 122 8.33 -12.78 -4.48
CA ALA A 122 8.76 -14.14 -4.15
C ALA A 122 9.26 -14.89 -5.39
N LEU A 123 8.49 -14.90 -6.48
CA LEU A 123 8.86 -15.60 -7.72
C LEU A 123 10.04 -14.95 -8.45
N SER A 124 10.17 -13.62 -8.35
CA SER A 124 11.30 -12.88 -8.91
C SER A 124 12.62 -13.19 -8.21
N LEU A 125 12.61 -13.65 -6.96
CA LEU A 125 13.81 -14.08 -6.26
C LEU A 125 14.25 -15.50 -6.63
N ILE A 126 13.34 -16.29 -7.21
CA ILE A 126 13.54 -17.66 -7.71
C ILE A 126 13.76 -17.64 -9.24
N ASP A 127 13.85 -16.45 -9.84
CA ASP A 127 14.04 -16.24 -11.29
C ASP A 127 12.98 -16.98 -12.15
N SER A 128 11.80 -17.24 -11.57
CA SER A 128 10.75 -18.07 -12.18
C SER A 128 9.41 -17.34 -12.18
N VAL A 129 9.40 -16.12 -12.72
CA VAL A 129 8.19 -15.29 -12.81
C VAL A 129 7.38 -15.68 -14.05
N PRO A 130 6.13 -16.15 -13.89
CA PRO A 130 5.24 -16.39 -15.01
C PRO A 130 4.91 -15.07 -15.72
N TYR A 131 4.89 -15.09 -17.05
CA TYR A 131 4.50 -13.92 -17.85
C TYR A 131 3.13 -13.37 -17.43
N VAL A 132 2.17 -14.27 -17.16
CA VAL A 132 0.81 -13.92 -16.72
C VAL A 132 0.83 -13.08 -15.44
N LEU A 133 1.69 -13.42 -14.47
CA LEU A 133 1.75 -12.69 -13.20
C LEU A 133 2.36 -11.29 -13.38
N GLY A 134 3.42 -11.18 -14.21
CA GLY A 134 3.98 -9.88 -14.58
C GLY A 134 2.96 -9.01 -15.32
N TRP A 135 2.23 -9.59 -16.27
CA TRP A 135 1.17 -8.90 -17.00
C TRP A 135 0.03 -8.44 -16.07
N LEU A 136 -0.38 -9.30 -15.14
CA LEU A 136 -1.43 -9.00 -14.17
C LEU A 136 -1.04 -7.80 -13.30
N ARG A 137 0.20 -7.78 -12.79
CA ARG A 137 0.74 -6.67 -12.00
C ARG A 137 0.65 -5.33 -12.74
N TYR A 138 1.09 -5.28 -13.99
CA TYR A 138 1.12 -4.03 -14.76
C TYR A 138 -0.24 -3.63 -15.34
N THR A 139 -1.16 -4.57 -15.49
CA THR A 139 -2.49 -4.30 -16.07
C THR A 139 -3.52 -3.97 -15.00
N LEU A 140 -3.57 -4.73 -13.89
CA LEU A 140 -4.52 -4.45 -12.81
C LEU A 140 -4.23 -3.14 -12.09
N PHE A 141 -2.97 -2.69 -12.08
CA PHE A 141 -2.62 -1.37 -11.57
C PHE A 141 -3.48 -0.24 -12.17
N ILE A 142 -3.90 -0.35 -13.43
CA ILE A 142 -4.70 0.69 -14.11
C ILE A 142 -6.04 0.92 -13.40
N VAL A 143 -6.66 -0.14 -12.87
CA VAL A 143 -7.95 -0.07 -12.17
C VAL A 143 -7.76 0.08 -10.66
N LEU A 144 -6.84 -0.70 -10.09
CA LEU A 144 -6.63 -0.75 -8.64
C LEU A 144 -5.99 0.51 -8.07
N TYR A 145 -5.22 1.25 -8.89
CA TYR A 145 -4.58 2.47 -8.44
C TYR A 145 -5.59 3.60 -8.22
N PRO A 146 -6.46 3.97 -9.20
CA PRO A 146 -7.52 4.93 -8.94
C PRO A 146 -8.45 4.53 -7.80
N SER A 147 -8.82 3.24 -7.69
CA SER A 147 -9.72 2.79 -6.62
C SER A 147 -9.07 2.86 -5.24
N GLY A 148 -7.81 2.42 -5.11
CA GLY A 148 -7.06 2.50 -3.85
C GLY A 148 -6.85 3.94 -3.39
N VAL A 149 -6.52 4.83 -4.33
CA VAL A 149 -6.31 6.26 -4.06
C VAL A 149 -7.61 6.97 -3.69
N THR A 150 -8.71 6.64 -4.36
CA THR A 150 -10.04 7.14 -3.98
C THR A 150 -10.40 6.69 -2.57
N GLY A 151 -10.06 5.45 -2.23
CA GLY A 151 -10.19 4.92 -0.87
C GLY A 151 -9.36 5.71 0.15
N GLU A 152 -8.05 5.87 -0.08
CA GLU A 152 -7.13 6.59 0.82
C GLU A 152 -7.53 8.05 1.04
N THR A 153 -7.80 8.78 -0.05
CA THR A 153 -8.23 10.19 0.01
C THR A 153 -9.61 10.32 0.66
N GLY A 154 -10.53 9.40 0.38
CA GLY A 154 -11.83 9.31 1.03
C GLY A 154 -11.69 9.09 2.54
N THR A 155 -10.88 8.12 2.97
CA THR A 155 -10.62 7.83 4.38
C THR A 155 -10.07 9.06 5.11
N ILE A 156 -9.17 9.83 4.48
CA ILE A 156 -8.68 11.09 5.03
C ILE A 156 -9.84 12.10 5.16
N ILE A 157 -10.63 12.32 4.10
CA ILE A 157 -11.73 13.30 4.11
C ILE A 157 -12.78 12.98 5.18
N TYR A 158 -13.22 11.72 5.27
CA TYR A 158 -14.19 11.31 6.28
C TYR A 158 -13.63 11.32 7.72
N SER A 159 -12.30 11.25 7.87
CA SER A 159 -11.66 11.37 9.18
C SER A 159 -11.54 12.81 9.69
N LEU A 160 -11.50 13.81 8.78
CA LEU A 160 -11.33 15.24 9.12
C LEU A 160 -12.30 15.76 10.19
N PRO A 161 -13.64 15.57 10.09
CA PRO A 161 -14.56 16.14 11.08
C PRO A 161 -14.33 15.55 12.48
N TYR A 162 -14.03 14.25 12.56
CA TYR A 162 -13.75 13.59 13.84
C TYR A 162 -12.42 14.03 14.44
N VAL A 163 -11.39 14.20 13.62
CA VAL A 163 -10.07 14.70 14.03
C VAL A 163 -10.17 16.14 14.54
N GLU A 164 -11.00 16.98 13.92
CA GLU A 164 -11.25 18.35 14.36
C GLU A 164 -12.05 18.41 15.67
N GLU A 165 -13.11 17.62 15.82
CA GLU A 165 -13.91 17.60 17.04
C GLU A 165 -13.13 17.06 18.25
N LYS A 166 -12.42 15.94 18.07
CA LYS A 166 -11.69 15.27 19.17
C LYS A 166 -10.29 15.82 19.40
N GLN A 167 -9.85 16.80 18.61
CA GLN A 167 -8.50 17.36 18.65
C GLN A 167 -7.41 16.26 18.69
N LEU A 168 -7.60 15.21 17.87
CA LEU A 168 -6.67 14.08 17.83
C LEU A 168 -5.31 14.51 17.27
N PHE A 169 -4.27 14.26 18.06
CA PHE A 169 -2.88 14.67 17.80
C PHE A 169 -2.67 16.19 17.73
N TYR A 170 -3.46 16.99 18.44
CA TYR A 170 -3.20 18.43 18.52
C TYR A 170 -2.17 18.71 19.59
N MET A 171 -1.10 19.42 19.22
CA MET A 171 -0.22 20.09 20.18
C MET A 171 -0.61 21.55 20.18
N THR A 172 -1.44 21.95 21.14
CA THR A 172 -1.78 23.35 21.38
C THR A 172 -0.74 24.01 22.27
N MET A 173 -0.54 25.31 22.10
CA MET A 173 0.31 26.07 23.01
C MET A 173 -0.34 26.21 24.39
N PRO A 174 0.45 26.34 25.47
CA PRO A 174 1.92 26.35 25.49
C PRO A 174 2.53 24.94 25.67
N ASN A 175 3.38 24.53 24.72
CA ASN A 175 4.23 23.34 24.81
C ASN A 175 5.70 23.79 24.91
N SER A 176 6.57 23.01 25.55
CA SER A 176 7.98 23.36 25.84
C SER A 176 8.83 23.66 24.60
N ILE A 177 8.35 23.26 23.42
CA ILE A 177 9.02 23.40 22.11
C ILE A 177 8.43 24.59 21.30
N ASN A 178 7.44 25.31 21.84
CA ASN A 178 6.77 26.47 21.19
C ASN A 178 6.24 26.18 19.76
N PHE A 179 5.82 24.94 19.52
CA PHE A 179 5.35 24.47 18.23
C PHE A 179 3.88 24.04 18.33
N SER A 180 3.03 24.58 17.45
CA SER A 180 1.65 24.13 17.31
C SER A 180 1.56 23.10 16.19
N PHE A 181 1.16 21.87 16.54
CA PHE A 181 0.92 20.82 15.56
C PHE A 181 -0.58 20.62 15.44
N ASN A 182 -1.12 20.89 14.26
CA ASN A 182 -2.52 20.71 13.96
C ASN A 182 -2.67 19.69 12.83
N THR A 183 -3.20 18.53 13.21
CA THR A 183 -3.41 17.35 12.36
C THR A 183 -4.26 17.65 11.14
N LYS A 184 -5.20 18.60 11.23
CA LYS A 184 -6.06 19.01 10.10
C LYS A 184 -5.22 19.57 8.94
N TYR A 185 -4.28 20.46 9.22
CA TYR A 185 -3.43 21.03 8.16
C TYR A 185 -2.49 19.99 7.56
N VAL A 186 -2.02 19.02 8.35
CA VAL A 186 -1.20 17.90 7.87
C VAL A 186 -2.01 17.00 6.94
N LEU A 187 -3.27 16.67 7.30
CA LEU A 187 -4.17 15.87 6.47
C LEU A 187 -4.57 16.59 5.18
N ILE A 188 -4.80 17.91 5.23
CA ILE A 188 -5.06 18.71 4.02
C ILE A 188 -3.79 18.76 3.13
N GLY A 189 -2.63 18.95 3.73
CA GLY A 189 -1.34 18.92 3.02
C GLY A 189 -1.07 17.57 2.34
N SER A 190 -1.42 16.45 2.98
CA SER A 190 -1.29 15.13 2.37
C SER A 190 -2.23 14.94 1.19
N LEU A 191 -3.47 15.45 1.24
CA LEU A 191 -4.39 15.45 0.09
C LEU A 191 -3.81 16.21 -1.11
N ILE A 192 -3.16 17.36 -0.88
CA ILE A 192 -2.47 18.12 -1.96
C ILE A 192 -1.32 17.29 -2.53
N PHE A 193 -0.54 16.63 -1.67
CA PHE A 193 0.54 15.76 -2.11
C PHE A 193 0.03 14.58 -2.95
N TYR A 194 -1.11 14.00 -2.59
CA TYR A 194 -1.79 13.01 -3.44
C TYR A 194 -2.11 13.62 -4.81
N VAL A 195 -2.81 14.75 -4.89
CA VAL A 195 -3.19 15.36 -6.18
C VAL A 195 -1.98 15.58 -7.11
N VAL A 196 -0.83 15.99 -6.57
CA VAL A 196 0.39 16.24 -7.36
C VAL A 196 1.16 14.94 -7.66
N GLY A 197 1.30 14.04 -6.69
CA GLY A 197 2.12 12.83 -6.80
C GLY A 197 1.48 11.72 -7.65
N LEU A 198 0.14 11.65 -7.66
CA LEU A 198 -0.61 10.58 -8.33
C LEU A 198 -0.39 10.54 -9.85
N PRO A 199 -0.53 11.66 -10.62
CA PRO A 199 -0.34 11.63 -12.06
C PRO A 199 1.11 11.25 -12.45
N TRP A 200 2.08 11.70 -11.65
CA TRP A 200 3.49 11.42 -11.89
C TRP A 200 3.83 9.93 -11.69
N LEU A 201 3.36 9.33 -10.58
CA LEU A 201 3.56 7.90 -10.34
C LEU A 201 2.79 7.02 -11.34
N TYR A 202 1.58 7.44 -11.71
CA TYR A 202 0.75 6.72 -12.67
C TYR A 202 1.41 6.66 -14.06
N THR A 203 1.88 7.81 -14.56
CA THR A 203 2.60 7.90 -15.85
C THR A 203 3.89 7.09 -15.84
N TYR A 204 4.62 7.09 -14.72
CA TYR A 204 5.80 6.25 -14.54
C TYR A 204 5.49 4.74 -14.67
N MET A 205 4.42 4.26 -14.02
CA MET A 205 3.99 2.86 -14.10
C MET A 205 3.51 2.45 -15.50
N LEU A 206 2.85 3.36 -16.24
CA LEU A 206 2.53 3.14 -17.66
C LEU A 206 3.79 2.97 -18.51
N GLY A 207 4.83 3.74 -18.21
CA GLY A 207 6.15 3.58 -18.82
C GLY A 207 6.77 2.21 -18.52
N GLN A 208 6.68 1.73 -17.28
CA GLN A 208 7.14 0.39 -16.90
C GLN A 208 6.38 -0.72 -17.62
N ARG A 209 5.05 -0.60 -17.72
CA ARG A 209 4.22 -1.53 -18.49
C ARG A 209 4.66 -1.60 -19.96
N LYS A 210 4.85 -0.44 -20.60
CA LYS A 210 5.28 -0.37 -22.00
C LYS A 210 6.62 -1.09 -22.20
N ARG A 211 7.57 -0.89 -21.30
CA ARG A 211 8.87 -1.59 -21.31
C ARG A 211 8.71 -3.10 -21.12
N PHE A 212 7.88 -3.54 -20.17
CA PHE A 212 7.64 -4.97 -19.94
C PHE A 212 7.08 -5.68 -21.17
N ILE A 213 6.10 -5.07 -21.84
CA ILE A 213 5.48 -5.61 -23.05
C ILE A 213 6.47 -5.59 -24.23
N GLN A 214 7.22 -4.51 -24.41
CA GLN A 214 8.21 -4.38 -25.49
C GLN A 214 9.35 -5.40 -25.40
N THR A 215 9.76 -5.79 -24.19
CA THR A 215 10.82 -6.78 -23.99
C THR A 215 10.31 -8.23 -23.96
N GLY A 216 9.04 -8.48 -24.31
CA GLY A 216 8.46 -9.83 -24.38
C GLY A 216 8.37 -10.53 -23.02
N GLY A 217 8.37 -9.78 -21.92
CA GLY A 217 8.12 -10.24 -20.55
C GLY A 217 8.96 -11.40 -20.00
N GLY A 218 10.05 -11.82 -20.67
CA GLY A 218 10.83 -13.00 -20.26
C GLY A 218 12.35 -12.92 -20.40
N LYS A 219 12.94 -11.86 -20.97
CA LYS A 219 14.40 -11.81 -21.24
C LYS A 219 15.21 -10.74 -20.52
N GLN A 220 14.65 -10.07 -19.51
CA GLN A 220 15.33 -8.92 -18.88
C GLN A 220 15.32 -8.88 -17.35
N GLN A 221 15.24 -10.04 -16.68
CA GLN A 221 15.67 -10.12 -15.27
C GLN A 221 17.09 -10.66 -15.09
N SER A 222 17.79 -11.01 -16.17
CA SER A 222 19.23 -11.33 -16.13
C SER A 222 20.15 -10.14 -16.45
N SER A 223 19.63 -8.96 -16.81
CA SER A 223 20.45 -7.82 -17.25
C SER A 223 20.29 -6.52 -16.45
N SER A 224 19.42 -6.47 -15.43
CA SER A 224 19.48 -5.39 -14.43
C SER A 224 20.63 -5.60 -13.42
N SER A 225 21.34 -6.73 -13.51
CA SER A 225 22.59 -7.03 -12.79
C SER A 225 23.84 -6.39 -13.41
N THR A 226 23.81 -5.83 -14.63
CA THR A 226 25.04 -5.37 -15.33
C THR A 226 25.02 -3.95 -15.88
N GLN A 227 23.87 -3.26 -16.00
CA GLN A 227 23.85 -1.88 -16.55
C GLN A 227 23.25 -0.87 -15.56
N LYS A 228 24.07 -0.43 -14.60
CA LYS A 228 24.09 0.94 -14.04
C LYS A 228 25.41 1.20 -13.30
N LYS A 229 26.52 0.79 -13.93
CA LYS A 229 27.88 1.24 -13.63
C LYS A 229 28.36 2.08 -14.82
N THR A 230 27.71 3.19 -15.12
CA THR A 230 28.36 4.29 -15.85
C THR A 230 27.52 5.54 -15.71
N GLN A 231 28.20 6.57 -15.22
CA GLN A 231 27.79 7.97 -15.05
C GLN A 231 26.97 8.28 -13.80
#